data_AF-A0A1C5HLF2-F1
#
_entry.id   AF-A0A1C5HLF2-F1
#
_cell.length_a   1.000
_cell.length_b   1.000
_cell.length_c   1.000
_cell.angle_alpha   90.00
_cell.angle_beta   90.00
_cell.angle_gamma   90.00
#
_symmetry.space_group_name_H-M   'P 1'
#
loop_
_entity.id
_entity.type
_entity.pdbx_description
1 polymer ?
#
loop_
_entity_poly.entity_id
_entity_poly.type
_entity_poly.pdbx_seq_one_letter_code
_entity_poly.pdbx_strand_id
1 'polypeptide(L)' 'MDPTPKNDAKVWLLMPTPMKANLEQAARQDRRPVNFLIREAITEYLNRRDQEPAR' A
#
# COMPACT_ATOMS: atom_id res chain seq x y z
N MET A 1 15.65 -24.08 10.17
CA MET A 1 15.17 -22.69 10.02
C MET A 1 13.90 -22.76 9.22
N ASP A 2 12.75 -22.43 9.81
CA ASP A 2 11.51 -22.33 9.05
C ASP A 2 11.63 -21.17 8.05
N PRO A 3 11.44 -21.40 6.75
CA PRO A 3 11.33 -20.31 5.81
C PRO A 3 10.06 -19.55 6.16
N THR A 4 10.19 -18.31 6.63
CA THR A 4 9.05 -17.42 6.81
C THR A 4 8.25 -17.45 5.50
N PRO A 5 6.99 -17.92 5.49
CA PRO A 5 6.27 -18.15 4.25
C PRO A 5 6.18 -16.83 3.48
N LYS A 6 6.67 -16.82 2.24
CA LYS A 6 6.49 -15.70 1.33
C LYS A 6 4.99 -15.56 1.08
N ASN A 7 4.38 -14.58 1.76
CA ASN A 7 2.97 -14.29 1.59
C ASN A 7 2.77 -13.50 0.29
N ASP A 8 2.74 -14.22 -0.83
CA ASP A 8 2.49 -13.69 -2.18
C ASP A 8 0.99 -13.55 -2.49
N ALA A 9 0.17 -13.28 -1.46
CA ALA A 9 -1.25 -13.07 -1.63
C ALA A 9 -1.51 -11.93 -2.64
N LYS A 10 -2.25 -12.24 -3.70
CA LYS A 10 -2.71 -11.27 -4.68
C LYS A 10 -4.05 -10.72 -4.21
N VAL A 11 -4.16 -9.39 -4.17
CA VAL A 11 -5.38 -8.68 -3.76
C VAL A 11 -5.84 -7.80 -4.92
N TRP A 12 -7.11 -7.90 -5.26
CA TRP A 12 -7.76 -7.00 -6.22
C TRP A 12 -8.42 -5.86 -5.45
N LEU A 13 -8.13 -4.61 -5.83
CA LEU A 13 -8.67 -3.43 -5.19
C LEU A 13 -9.64 -2.75 -6.15
N LEU A 14 -10.86 -2.48 -5.66
CA LEU A 14 -11.77 -1.57 -6.33
C LEU A 14 -11.45 -0.15 -5.86
N MET A 15 -11.18 0.74 -6.80
CA MET A 15 -10.84 2.13 -6.51
C MET A 15 -11.42 3.08 -7.56
N PRO A 16 -11.74 4.33 -7.17
CA PRO A 16 -12.20 5.35 -8.11
C PRO A 16 -11.17 5.60 -9.22
N THR A 17 -11.64 5.79 -10.45
CA THR A 17 -10.79 6.08 -11.62
C THR A 17 -9.80 7.23 -11.38
N PRO A 18 -10.22 8.38 -10.78
CA PRO A 18 -9.28 9.48 -10.51
C PRO A 18 -8.17 9.07 -9.54
N MET A 19 -8.48 8.27 -8.52
CA MET A 19 -7.51 7.79 -7.54
C MET A 19 -6.47 6.89 -8.19
N LYS A 20 -6.91 5.96 -9.06
CA LYS A 20 -6.02 5.10 -9.82
C LYS A 20 -5.06 5.92 -10.69
N ALA A 21 -5.58 6.89 -11.44
CA ALA A 21 -4.77 7.73 -12.32
C ALA A 21 -3.69 8.51 -11.54
N ASN A 22 -4.06 9.09 -10.40
CA ASN A 22 -3.14 9.81 -9.54
C ASN A 22 -2.04 8.90 -8.97
N LEU A 23 -2.39 7.68 -8.54
CA LEU A 23 -1.43 6.69 -8.05
C LEU A 23 -0.46 6.25 -9.16
N GLU A 24 -0.95 6.01 -10.38
CA GLU A 24 -0.12 5.66 -11.52
C GLU A 24 0.83 6.80 -11.90
N GLN A 25 0.38 8.06 -11.81
CA GLN A 25 1.22 9.22 -12.05
C GLN A 25 2.31 9.37 -11.00
N ALA A 26 1.96 9.27 -9.71
CA ALA A 26 2.93 9.33 -8.60
C ALA A 26 3.98 8.22 -8.72
N ALA A 27 3.54 6.99 -9.01
CA ALA A 27 4.43 5.85 -9.25
C ALA A 27 5.46 6.11 -10.36
N ARG A 28 5.03 6.75 -11.46
CA ARG A 28 5.93 7.13 -12.56
C ARG A 28 6.94 8.20 -12.14
N GLN A 29 6.51 9.19 -11.37
CA GLN A 29 7.39 10.27 -10.88
C GLN A 29 8.45 9.71 -9.93
N ASP A 30 8.06 8.83 -9.03
CA ASP A 30 8.96 8.23 -8.03
C ASP A 30 9.80 7.07 -8.59
N ARG A 31 9.53 6.65 -9.84
CA ARG A 31 10.10 5.46 -10.47
C ARG A 31 9.92 4.19 -9.61
N ARG A 32 8.76 4.09 -8.96
CA ARG A 32 8.38 2.98 -8.08
C ARG A 32 7.14 2.27 -8.62
N PRO A 33 6.99 0.96 -8.42
CA PRO A 33 5.75 0.26 -8.77
C PRO A 33 4.53 0.78 -8.00
N VAL A 34 3.35 0.81 -8.64
CA VAL A 34 2.09 1.25 -8.00
C VAL A 34 1.77 0.44 -6.75
N ASN A 35 2.01 -0.88 -6.77
CA ASN A 35 1.76 -1.74 -5.61
C ASN A 35 2.65 -1.39 -4.41
N PHE A 36 3.84 -0.82 -4.64
CA PHE A 36 4.74 -0.38 -3.59
C PHE A 36 4.17 0.84 -2.88
N LEU A 37 3.71 1.85 -3.63
CA LEU A 37 3.07 3.04 -3.06
C LEU A 37 1.79 2.70 -2.29
N ILE A 38 0.98 1.77 -2.80
CA ILE A 38 -0.22 1.30 -2.08
C ILE A 38 0.16 0.65 -0.75
N ARG A 39 1.20 -0.20 -0.74
CA ARG A 39 1.68 -0.85 0.50
C ARG A 39 2.20 0.19 1.49
N GLU A 40 3.02 1.14 1.04
CA GLU A 40 3.53 2.21 1.91
C GLU A 40 2.39 3.02 2.52
N ALA A 41 1.40 3.43 1.73
CA ALA A 41 0.26 4.20 2.22
C ALA A 41 -0.59 3.42 3.25
N ILE A 42 -0.82 2.12 3.03
CA ILE A 42 -1.54 1.26 3.97
C ILE A 42 -0.72 1.08 5.26
N THR A 43 0.58 0.79 5.15
CA THR A 43 1.46 0.63 6.30
C THR A 43 1.52 1.92 7.12
N GLU A 44 1.64 3.07 6.47
CA GLU A 44 1.64 4.36 7.15
C GLU A 44 0.33 4.62 7.89
N TYR A 45 -0.82 4.34 7.25
CA TYR A 45 -2.13 4.47 7.88
C TYR A 45 -2.27 3.57 9.12
N LEU A 46 -1.88 2.29 9.02
CA LEU A 46 -1.93 1.35 10.13
C LEU A 46 -1.02 1.80 11.29
N ASN A 47 0.21 2.21 10.98
CA ASN A 47 1.14 2.71 11.99
C ASN A 47 0.59 3.94 12.72
N ARG A 48 -0.03 4.89 12.01
CA ARG A 48 -0.67 6.06 12.63
C ARG A 48 -1.84 5.64 13.52
N ARG A 49 -2.70 4.73 13.04
CA ARG A 49 -3.84 4.20 13.80
C ARG A 49 -3.40 3.50 15.08
N ASP A 50 -2.35 2.69 15.03
CA ASP A 50 -1.84 1.95 16.19
C ASP A 50 -1.19 2.87 17.24
N GLN A 51 -0.74 4.05 16.82
CA GLN A 51 -0.18 5.10 17.69
C GLN A 51 -1.26 6.02 18.29
N GLU A 52 -2.48 6.02 17.76
CA GLU A 52 -3.60 6.72 18.40
C GLU A 52 -4.06 5.89 19.62
N PRO A 53 -3.79 6.33 20.87
CA PRO A 53 -4.34 5.63 22.03
C PRO A 53 -5.85 5.61 21.90
N ALA A 54 -6.46 4.43 22.06
CA ALA A 54 -7.91 4.24 22.01
C ALA A 54 -8.57 5.31 22.89
N ARG A 55 -9.17 6.31 22.24
CA ARG A 55 -9.93 7.36 22.91
C ARG A 55 -11.21 6.78 23.51
#